data_AF-A0A7C2FMC2-F1
#
_entry.id   AF-A0A7C2FMC2-F1
#
_cell.length_a   1.000
_cell.length_b   1.000
_cell.length_c   1.000
_cell.angle_alpha   90.00
_cell.angle_beta   90.00
_cell.angle_gamma   90.00
#
_symmetry.space_group_name_H-M   'P 1'
#
loop_
_entity.id
_entity.type
_entity.pdbx_description
1 polymer ?
#
loop_
_entity_poly.entity_id
_entity_poly.type
_entity_poly.pdbx_seq_one_letter_code
_entity_poly.pdbx_strand_id
1 'polypeptide(L)' 'MRFAAFLGRRAAYSVFVLLGLSILIFIIARIMPGDPARMAVGARAPQWVVDNLREQMHLTEPL' A
#
# COMPACT_ATOMS: atom_id res chain seq x y z
N MET A 1 -7.75 -2.69 39.79
CA MET A 1 -7.90 -1.52 38.88
C MET A 1 -6.63 -1.08 38.14
N ARG A 2 -5.41 -1.51 38.52
CA ARG A 2 -4.15 -1.10 37.85
C ARG A 2 -3.88 -1.82 36.51
N PHE A 3 -4.35 -3.05 36.38
CA PHE A 3 -4.15 -3.88 35.17
C PHE A 3 -4.88 -3.33 33.94
N ALA A 4 -6.16 -2.91 34.09
CA ALA A 4 -6.94 -2.34 32.99
C ALA A 4 -6.33 -1.02 32.47
N ALA A 5 -5.82 -0.18 33.38
CA ALA A 5 -5.13 1.06 33.00
C ALA A 5 -3.81 0.79 32.27
N PHE A 6 -3.05 -0.22 32.68
CA PHE A 6 -1.83 -0.65 31.98
C PHE A 6 -2.14 -1.18 30.57
N LEU A 7 -3.18 -2.01 30.45
CA LEU A 7 -3.59 -2.58 29.17
C LEU A 7 -4.11 -1.51 28.21
N GLY A 8 -4.94 -0.58 28.70
CA GLY A 8 -5.43 0.55 27.91
C GLY A 8 -4.30 1.48 27.45
N ARG A 9 -3.32 1.76 28.30
CA ARG A 9 -2.15 2.57 27.91
C ARG A 9 -1.30 1.89 26.84
N ARG A 10 -1.09 0.57 26.95
CA ARG A 10 -0.35 -0.20 25.94
C ARG A 10 -1.12 -0.26 24.61
N ALA A 11 -2.43 -0.49 24.66
CA ALA A 11 -3.29 -0.49 23.48
C ALA A 11 -3.28 0.86 22.76
N ALA A 12 -3.33 1.98 23.50
CA ALA A 12 -3.25 3.32 22.92
C ALA A 12 -1.94 3.55 22.16
N TYR A 13 -0.80 3.12 22.72
CA TYR A 13 0.49 3.19 22.01
C TYR A 13 0.50 2.30 20.76
N SER A 14 -0.04 1.08 20.83
CA SER A 14 -0.16 0.21 19.67
C SER A 14 -1.01 0.82 18.56
N VAL A 15 -2.17 1.40 18.89
CA VAL A 15 -3.04 2.10 17.92
C VAL A 15 -2.30 3.29 17.30
N PHE A 16 -1.60 4.08 18.11
CA PHE A 16 -0.82 5.22 17.62
C PHE A 16 0.28 4.79 16.63
N VAL A 17 1.03 3.73 16.96
CA VAL A 17 2.07 3.18 16.07
C VAL A 17 1.47 2.63 14.78
N LEU A 18 0.39 1.87 14.86
CA LEU A 18 -0.30 1.33 13.67
C LEU A 18 -0.83 2.45 12.78
N LEU A 19 -1.37 3.51 13.37
CA LEU A 19 -1.86 4.67 12.64
C LEU A 19 -0.70 5.38 11.93
N GLY A 20 0.41 5.63 12.63
CA GLY A 20 1.63 6.20 12.01
C GLY A 20 2.19 5.32 10.87
N LEU A 21 2.24 4.01 11.08
CA LEU A 21 2.68 3.05 10.06
C LEU A 21 1.75 3.04 8.85
N SER A 22 0.43 3.10 9.05
CA SER A 22 -0.54 3.13 7.96
C SER A 22 -0.41 4.39 7.10
N ILE A 23 -0.22 5.55 7.72
CA ILE A 23 0.01 6.82 7.03
C ILE A 23 1.32 6.73 6.24
N LEU A 24 2.39 6.20 6.83
CA LEU A 24 3.67 6.02 6.15
C LEU A 24 3.53 5.13 4.91
N ILE A 25 2.89 3.97 5.04
CA ILE A 25 2.66 3.05 3.92
C ILE A 25 1.80 3.72 2.84
N PHE A 26 0.75 4.43 3.22
CA PHE A 26 -0.11 5.15 2.29
C PHE A 26 0.65 6.23 1.51
N ILE A 27 1.49 7.01 2.19
CA ILE A 27 2.35 8.01 1.54
C ILE A 27 3.31 7.35 0.58
N ILE A 28 4.00 6.28 1.00
CA ILE A 28 4.92 5.53 0.13
C ILE A 28 4.16 5.02 -1.10
N ALA A 29 3.00 4.39 -0.92
CA ALA A 29 2.20 3.87 -2.02
C ALA A 29 1.71 4.96 -2.99
N ARG A 30 1.38 6.16 -2.48
CA ARG A 30 0.95 7.30 -3.31
C ARG A 30 2.09 7.96 -4.06
N ILE A 31 3.28 8.02 -3.46
CA ILE A 31 4.48 8.60 -4.07
C ILE A 31 5.11 7.63 -5.06
N MET A 32 5.04 6.32 -4.80
CA MET A 32 5.66 5.30 -5.63
C MET A 32 5.03 5.36 -7.04
N PRO A 33 5.76 5.86 -8.05
CA PRO A 33 5.24 6.03 -9.41
C PRO A 33 5.25 4.69 -10.18
N GLY A 34 5.13 3.58 -9.45
CA GLY A 34 5.26 2.23 -9.95
C GLY A 34 3.95 1.79 -10.55
N ASP A 35 3.80 1.97 -11.85
CA ASP A 35 2.81 1.27 -12.65
C ASP A 35 2.83 -0.23 -12.29
N PRO A 36 1.79 -0.77 -11.61
CA PRO A 36 1.81 -2.15 -11.13
C PRO A 36 1.93 -3.14 -12.29
N ALA A 37 1.40 -2.80 -13.47
CA ALA A 37 1.58 -3.60 -14.67
C ALA A 37 3.07 -3.66 -15.06
N ARG A 38 3.78 -2.52 -15.04
CA ARG A 38 5.22 -2.45 -15.32
C ARG A 38 6.08 -3.17 -14.27
N MET A 39 5.65 -3.15 -13.00
CA MET A 39 6.34 -3.91 -11.95
C MET A 39 6.19 -5.43 -12.16
N ALA A 40 5.03 -5.88 -12.63
CA ALA A 40 4.76 -7.30 -12.88
C ALA A 40 5.52 -7.86 -14.09
N VAL A 41 5.60 -7.11 -15.20
CA VAL A 41 6.30 -7.56 -16.42
C VAL A 41 7.80 -7.24 -16.43
N GLY A 42 8.25 -6.39 -15.50
CA GLY A 42 9.63 -5.95 -15.37
C GLY A 42 9.98 -4.72 -16.23
N ALA A 43 11.00 -3.98 -15.78
CA ALA A 43 11.37 -2.68 -16.36
C ALA A 43 11.83 -2.71 -17.84
N ARG A 44 12.21 -3.89 -18.36
CA ARG A 44 12.68 -4.09 -19.75
C ARG A 44 11.59 -4.57 -20.70
N ALA A 45 10.38 -4.85 -20.22
CA ALA A 45 9.30 -5.31 -21.08
C ALA A 45 8.89 -4.21 -22.06
N PRO A 46 8.66 -4.53 -23.34
CA PRO A 46 8.11 -3.59 -24.32
C PRO A 46 6.77 -3.01 -23.86
N GLN A 47 6.48 -1.76 -24.25
CA GLN A 47 5.26 -1.05 -23.84
C GLN A 47 3.97 -1.82 -24.12
N TRP A 48 3.89 -2.49 -25.28
CA TRP A 48 2.73 -3.29 -25.67
C TRP A 48 2.42 -4.44 -24.70
N VAL A 49 3.43 -4.99 -24.01
CA VAL A 49 3.24 -6.03 -23.00
C VAL A 49 2.61 -5.44 -21.73
N VAL A 50 3.05 -4.23 -21.34
CA VAL A 50 2.52 -3.50 -20.18
C VAL A 50 1.04 -3.13 -20.41
N ASP A 51 0.71 -2.65 -21.62
CA ASP A 51 -0.65 -2.21 -21.96
C ASP A 51 -1.62 -3.41 -22.03
N ASN A 52 -1.17 -4.52 -22.62
CA ASN A 52 -1.97 -5.75 -22.71
C ASN A 52 -2.21 -6.36 -21.31
N LEU A 53 -1.21 -6.32 -20.42
CA LEU A 53 -1.40 -6.73 -19.02
C LEU A 53 -2.34 -5.78 -18.27
N ARG A 54 -2.22 -4.46 -18.49
CA ARG A 54 -3.14 -3.47 -17.91
C ARG A 54 -4.59 -3.75 -18.28
N GLU A 55 -4.84 -4.04 -19.55
CA GLU A 55 -6.18 -4.32 -20.06
C GLU A 55 -6.72 -5.64 -19.50
N GLN A 56 -5.91 -6.71 -19.49
CA GLN A 56 -6.28 -8.00 -18.90
C GLN A 56 -6.57 -7.93 -17.40
N MET A 57 -5.88 -7.05 -16.68
CA MET A 57 -6.06 -6.85 -15.25
C MET A 57 -7.06 -5.73 -14.92
N HIS A 58 -7.73 -5.15 -15.92
CA HIS A 58 -8.71 -4.07 -15.75
C HIS A 58 -8.13 -2.85 -14.98
N LEU A 59 -6.81 -2.63 -15.06
CA LEU A 59 -6.09 -1.59 -14.32
C LEU A 59 -6.34 -0.17 -14.86
N THR A 60 -7.08 -0.06 -15.97
CA THR A 60 -7.54 1.19 -16.60
C THR A 60 -8.96 1.57 -16.21
N GLU A 61 -9.68 0.73 -15.48
CA GLU A 61 -11.03 1.06 -15.01
C GLU A 61 -10.97 2.03 -13.81
N PRO A 62 -11.86 3.03 -13.73
CA PRO A 62 -11.91 3.94 -12.59
C PRO A 62 -12.30 3.18 -11.31
N LEU A 63 -11.69 3.58 -10.19
CA LEU A 63 -11.97 3.08 -8.84
C LEU A 63 -13.36 3.48 -8.33
#